data_AF-A0A9X5XMB5-F1
#
_entry.id   AF-A0A9X5XMB5-F1
#
_cell.length_a   1.000
_cell.length_b   1.000
_cell.length_c   1.000
_cell.angle_alpha   90.00
_cell.angle_beta   90.00
_cell.angle_gamma   90.00
#
_symmetry.space_group_name_H-M   'P 1'
#
loop_
_entity.id
_entity.type
_entity.pdbx_description
1 polymer ?
#
loop_
_entity_poly.entity_id
_entity_poly.type
_entity_poly.pdbx_seq_one_letter_code
_entity_poly.pdbx_strand_id
1 'polypeptide(L)'
;FGTVTAWQMTERSSAADDVLHSSQPLSAGAADIYRSLADANTAASSGFLAGGQESADTRDRYEKDIRTAAQGLITAAANSDPGSPSTDTIAKLNKLLPEYKGLIERARANNRQGYPLGGAYLRYANEKMQQQMLPAAEDLYKRENARLSADYADAKPYPWAAIGLGVLALGGLFWAQRRHYHRTNRVLNQGLVAATAASAVVLLWLVVGHSVARAGLNSSYEHGVRSLNVLHDARIASLKARGNENLTLVSRGAETKQVSATEVMDLYDYDFQQDMKTLTKGLALAEGLADDTAGKKPVAAATANMKVWKSRHQEARTADDSGDYQGALNKVIGSAADKPTGECFDGV
;
A
#
# COMPACT_ATOMS: atom_id res chain seq x y z
N PHE A 1 -19.98 8.00 -35.97
CA PHE A 1 -20.58 7.62 -34.69
C PHE A 1 -20.17 6.20 -34.28
N GLY A 2 -20.52 5.16 -35.03
CA GLY A 2 -20.20 3.76 -34.67
C GLY A 2 -18.71 3.46 -34.46
N THR A 3 -17.84 3.94 -35.36
CA THR A 3 -16.37 3.75 -35.25
C THR A 3 -15.78 4.43 -34.01
N VAL A 4 -16.13 5.69 -33.77
CA VAL A 4 -15.69 6.45 -32.57
C VAL A 4 -16.23 5.81 -31.29
N THR A 5 -17.46 5.31 -31.31
CA THR A 5 -18.05 4.57 -30.20
C THR A 5 -17.25 3.31 -29.90
N ALA A 6 -16.95 2.50 -30.91
CA ALA A 6 -16.18 1.27 -30.75
C ALA A 6 -14.77 1.54 -30.19
N TRP A 7 -14.10 2.57 -30.70
CA TRP A 7 -12.78 2.97 -30.22
C TRP A 7 -12.81 3.42 -28.75
N GLN A 8 -13.70 4.36 -28.37
CA GLN A 8 -13.80 4.83 -26.99
C GLN A 8 -14.24 3.75 -26.00
N MET A 9 -15.03 2.76 -26.44
CA MET A 9 -15.38 1.61 -25.61
C MET A 9 -14.18 0.65 -25.44
N THR A 10 -13.38 0.46 -26.48
CA THR A 10 -12.20 -0.43 -26.44
C THR A 10 -11.14 0.12 -25.49
N GLU A 11 -10.80 1.40 -25.58
CA GLU A 11 -9.82 2.03 -24.67
C GLU A 11 -10.23 1.89 -23.20
N ARG A 12 -11.52 2.08 -22.90
CA ARG A 12 -12.02 1.94 -21.52
C ARG A 12 -12.09 0.52 -21.03
N SER A 13 -12.47 -0.40 -21.91
CA SER A 13 -12.47 -1.81 -21.57
C SER A 13 -11.05 -2.25 -21.23
N SER A 14 -10.04 -1.78 -21.98
CA SER A 14 -8.63 -2.00 -21.67
C SER A 14 -8.26 -1.41 -20.31
N ALA A 15 -8.56 -0.13 -20.06
CA ALA A 15 -8.23 0.51 -18.78
C ALA A 15 -8.92 -0.17 -17.57
N ALA A 16 -10.15 -0.64 -17.72
CA ALA A 16 -10.85 -1.38 -16.67
C ALA A 16 -10.27 -2.79 -16.46
N ASP A 17 -9.80 -3.44 -17.53
CA ASP A 17 -9.09 -4.73 -17.48
C ASP A 17 -7.73 -4.56 -16.77
N ASP A 18 -7.00 -3.50 -17.07
CA ASP A 18 -5.72 -3.14 -16.46
C ASP A 18 -5.86 -2.93 -14.95
N VAL A 19 -6.94 -2.27 -14.49
CA VAL A 19 -7.26 -2.13 -13.05
C VAL A 19 -7.35 -3.50 -12.37
N LEU A 20 -8.06 -4.46 -12.99
CA LEU A 20 -8.35 -5.76 -12.38
C LEU A 20 -7.17 -6.74 -12.45
N HIS A 21 -6.46 -6.76 -13.57
CA HIS A 21 -5.48 -7.79 -13.87
C HIS A 21 -4.02 -7.33 -13.76
N SER A 22 -3.78 -6.03 -13.62
CA SER A 22 -2.43 -5.47 -13.55
C SER A 22 -2.24 -4.58 -12.32
N SER A 23 -2.83 -3.37 -12.30
CA SER A 23 -2.42 -2.35 -11.34
C SER A 23 -2.89 -2.59 -9.91
N GLN A 24 -4.07 -3.21 -9.70
CA GLN A 24 -4.52 -3.56 -8.34
C GLN A 24 -3.66 -4.68 -7.72
N PRO A 25 -3.42 -5.83 -8.39
CA PRO A 25 -2.51 -6.85 -7.88
C PRO A 25 -1.07 -6.34 -7.66
N LEU A 26 -0.55 -5.50 -8.56
CA LEU A 26 0.79 -4.92 -8.43
C LEU A 26 0.91 -4.00 -7.21
N SER A 27 -0.08 -3.13 -6.99
CA SER A 27 -0.10 -2.23 -5.83
C SER A 27 -0.17 -3.00 -4.50
N ALA A 28 -1.03 -4.02 -4.42
CA ALA A 28 -1.14 -4.89 -3.26
C ALA A 28 0.17 -5.68 -3.02
N GLY A 29 0.74 -6.25 -4.08
CA GLY A 29 2.02 -6.97 -4.02
C GLY A 29 3.18 -6.09 -3.55
N ALA A 30 3.23 -4.83 -4.00
CA ALA A 30 4.23 -3.87 -3.54
C ALA A 30 4.11 -3.55 -2.04
N ALA A 31 2.88 -3.39 -1.53
CA ALA A 31 2.65 -3.22 -0.10
C ALA A 31 3.08 -4.46 0.72
N ASP A 32 2.85 -5.67 0.19
CA ASP A 32 3.27 -6.92 0.84
C ASP A 32 4.79 -7.13 0.86
N ILE A 33 5.50 -6.66 -0.17
CA ILE A 33 6.98 -6.64 -0.18
C ILE A 33 7.48 -5.75 0.95
N TYR A 34 7.00 -4.51 1.05
CA TYR A 34 7.38 -3.59 2.12
C TYR A 34 7.15 -4.22 3.50
N ARG A 35 5.93 -4.76 3.69
CA ARG A 35 5.53 -5.40 4.93
C ARG A 35 6.48 -6.54 5.31
N SER A 36 6.73 -7.47 4.39
CA SER A 36 7.56 -8.64 4.64
C SER A 36 9.01 -8.25 4.96
N LEU A 37 9.54 -7.21 4.31
CA LEU A 37 10.87 -6.68 4.65
C LEU A 37 10.92 -6.07 6.06
N ALA A 38 9.90 -5.29 6.43
CA ALA A 38 9.84 -4.66 7.75
C ALA A 38 9.61 -5.67 8.88
N ASP A 39 8.74 -6.67 8.66
CA ASP A 39 8.46 -7.76 9.59
C ASP A 39 9.73 -8.61 9.80
N ALA A 40 10.43 -8.97 8.71
CA ALA A 40 11.72 -9.66 8.80
C ALA A 40 12.74 -8.87 9.63
N ASN A 41 12.83 -7.55 9.42
CA ASN A 41 13.79 -6.73 10.15
C ASN A 41 13.48 -6.60 11.64
N THR A 42 12.20 -6.51 11.96
CA THR A 42 11.71 -6.55 13.33
C THR A 42 12.05 -7.89 13.98
N ALA A 43 11.74 -9.02 13.33
CA ALA A 43 12.05 -10.34 13.86
C ALA A 43 13.55 -10.53 14.10
N ALA A 44 14.40 -10.10 13.16
CA ALA A 44 15.85 -10.16 13.32
C ALA A 44 16.37 -9.30 14.48
N SER A 45 15.84 -8.09 14.64
CA SER A 45 16.22 -7.18 15.74
C SER A 45 15.78 -7.73 17.09
N SER A 46 14.52 -8.17 17.21
CA SER A 46 14.01 -8.77 18.45
C SER A 46 14.74 -10.06 18.82
N GLY A 47 15.04 -10.92 17.84
CA GLY A 47 15.82 -12.13 18.05
C GLY A 47 17.25 -11.85 18.49
N PHE A 48 17.87 -10.79 17.98
CA PHE A 48 19.20 -10.36 18.42
C PHE A 48 19.16 -9.79 19.85
N LEU A 49 18.17 -8.96 20.15
CA LEU A 49 17.96 -8.34 21.47
C LEU A 49 17.68 -9.38 22.57
N ALA A 50 17.07 -10.52 22.24
CA ALA A 50 16.94 -11.67 23.13
C ALA A 50 18.29 -12.37 23.46
N GLY A 51 19.39 -11.95 22.82
CA GLY A 51 20.74 -12.47 23.05
C GLY A 51 21.04 -13.77 22.29
N GLY A 52 21.95 -14.58 22.83
CA GLY A 52 22.38 -15.85 22.22
C GLY A 52 21.30 -16.94 22.15
N GLN A 53 20.09 -16.69 22.68
CA GLN A 53 18.98 -17.63 22.79
C GLN A 53 17.78 -17.18 21.92
N GLU A 54 18.02 -16.77 20.67
CA GLU A 54 16.95 -16.53 19.69
C GLU A 54 16.00 -17.75 19.64
N SER A 55 14.69 -17.52 19.80
CA SER A 55 13.70 -18.59 19.76
C SER A 55 13.51 -19.12 18.33
N ALA A 56 13.18 -20.41 18.21
CA ALA A 56 12.87 -21.03 16.91
C ALA A 56 11.75 -20.28 16.18
N ASP A 57 10.71 -19.88 16.91
CA ASP A 57 9.58 -19.12 16.36
C ASP A 57 10.01 -17.77 15.75
N THR A 58 10.93 -17.04 16.41
CA THR A 58 11.44 -15.76 15.89
C THR A 58 12.23 -15.99 14.61
N ARG A 59 13.04 -17.05 14.59
CA ARG A 59 13.83 -17.44 13.42
C ARG A 59 12.94 -17.85 12.24
N ASP A 60 11.88 -18.61 12.51
CA ASP A 60 10.94 -19.07 11.49
C ASP A 60 10.13 -17.92 10.89
N ARG A 61 9.69 -16.96 11.73
CA ARG A 61 9.05 -15.71 11.27
C ARG A 61 9.99 -14.96 10.33
N TYR A 62 11.23 -14.72 10.74
CA TYR A 62 12.24 -14.06 9.89
C TYR A 62 12.41 -14.76 8.53
N GLU A 63 12.63 -16.08 8.50
CA GLU A 63 12.85 -16.81 7.25
C GLU A 63 11.60 -16.82 6.36
N LYS A 64 10.40 -16.91 6.96
CA LYS A 64 9.13 -16.81 6.25
C LYS A 64 8.98 -15.44 5.59
N ASP A 65 9.28 -14.36 6.31
CA ASP A 65 9.11 -13.01 5.81
C ASP A 65 10.14 -12.70 4.70
N ILE A 66 11.39 -13.15 4.83
CA ILE A 66 12.39 -13.06 3.75
C ILE A 66 11.94 -13.83 2.50
N ARG A 67 11.40 -15.04 2.67
CA ARG A 67 10.88 -15.84 1.55
C ARG A 67 9.70 -15.15 0.88
N THR A 68 8.79 -14.59 1.67
CA THR A 68 7.61 -13.87 1.19
C THR A 68 8.02 -12.62 0.42
N ALA A 69 8.97 -11.84 0.94
CA ALA A 69 9.52 -10.69 0.24
C ALA A 69 10.17 -11.09 -1.10
N ALA A 70 10.97 -12.16 -1.12
CA ALA A 70 11.60 -12.67 -2.34
C ALA A 70 10.57 -13.11 -3.39
N GLN A 71 9.53 -13.85 -2.98
CA GLN A 71 8.43 -14.27 -3.86
C GLN A 71 7.64 -13.07 -4.39
N GLY A 72 7.38 -12.07 -3.54
CA GLY A 72 6.76 -10.82 -3.94
C GLY A 72 7.58 -10.09 -5.00
N LEU A 73 8.90 -9.98 -4.81
CA LEU A 73 9.80 -9.35 -5.79
C LEU A 73 9.83 -10.10 -7.14
N ILE A 74 9.80 -11.43 -7.13
CA ILE A 74 9.70 -12.24 -8.35
C ILE A 74 8.38 -11.97 -9.07
N THR A 75 7.27 -11.96 -8.32
CA THR A 75 5.94 -11.71 -8.87
C THR A 75 5.83 -10.29 -9.43
N ALA A 76 6.33 -9.29 -8.71
CA ALA A 76 6.38 -7.91 -9.17
C ALA A 76 7.24 -7.78 -10.44
N ALA A 77 8.40 -8.43 -10.50
CA ALA A 77 9.25 -8.41 -11.70
C ALA A 77 8.55 -9.03 -12.92
N ALA A 78 7.81 -10.13 -12.74
CA ALA A 78 7.11 -10.81 -13.82
C ALA A 78 5.92 -10.02 -14.39
N ASN A 79 5.32 -9.14 -13.58
CA ASN A 79 4.14 -8.36 -13.94
C ASN A 79 4.44 -6.86 -14.20
N SER A 80 5.71 -6.44 -14.04
CA SER A 80 6.12 -5.05 -14.33
C SER A 80 6.37 -4.85 -15.82
N ASP A 81 5.99 -3.68 -16.33
CA ASP A 81 6.26 -3.33 -17.73
C ASP A 81 7.79 -3.21 -17.97
N PRO A 82 8.33 -3.82 -19.04
CA PRO A 82 9.76 -3.75 -19.36
C PRO A 82 10.27 -2.30 -19.46
N GLY A 83 11.34 -1.99 -18.73
CA GLY A 83 11.94 -0.65 -18.72
C GLY A 83 11.19 0.39 -17.89
N SER A 84 10.15 -0.01 -17.15
CA SER A 84 9.47 0.88 -16.21
C SER A 84 10.37 1.19 -14.99
N PRO A 85 10.21 2.36 -14.34
CA PRO A 85 10.94 2.68 -13.10
C PRO A 85 10.73 1.67 -11.96
N SER A 86 9.61 0.94 -11.97
CA SER A 86 9.35 -0.16 -11.02
C SER A 86 10.36 -1.29 -11.19
N THR A 87 10.77 -1.63 -12.42
CA THR A 87 11.78 -2.67 -12.67
C THR A 87 13.14 -2.34 -12.07
N ASP A 88 13.59 -1.08 -12.13
CA ASP A 88 14.84 -0.63 -11.50
C ASP A 88 14.79 -0.78 -9.97
N THR A 89 13.63 -0.43 -9.39
CA THR A 89 13.40 -0.53 -7.95
C THR A 89 13.39 -1.99 -7.48
N ILE A 90 12.73 -2.87 -8.23
CA ILE A 90 12.70 -4.31 -7.96
C ILE A 90 14.10 -4.92 -8.12
N ALA A 91 14.85 -4.55 -9.15
CA ALA A 91 16.23 -4.99 -9.35
C ALA A 91 17.15 -4.57 -8.19
N LYS A 92 17.00 -3.32 -7.71
CA LYS A 92 17.72 -2.83 -6.52
C LYS A 92 17.39 -3.66 -5.28
N LEU A 93 16.11 -3.93 -5.02
CA LEU A 93 15.68 -4.75 -3.89
C LEU A 93 16.20 -6.19 -3.97
N ASN A 94 16.16 -6.81 -5.16
CA ASN A 94 16.71 -8.14 -5.41
C ASN A 94 18.22 -8.22 -5.15
N LYS A 95 18.96 -7.13 -5.39
CA LYS A 95 20.40 -7.05 -5.04
C LYS A 95 20.62 -6.90 -3.54
N LEU A 96 19.83 -6.05 -2.87
CA LEU A 96 20.02 -5.74 -1.45
C LEU A 96 19.59 -6.88 -0.52
N LEU A 97 18.56 -7.66 -0.89
CA LEU A 97 18.02 -8.73 -0.06
C LEU A 97 19.04 -9.80 0.36
N PRO A 98 19.86 -10.39 -0.53
CA PRO A 98 20.90 -11.34 -0.14
C PRO A 98 22.02 -10.69 0.69
N GLU A 99 22.38 -9.44 0.41
CA GLU A 99 23.36 -8.70 1.23
C GLU A 99 22.86 -8.51 2.66
N TYR A 100 21.61 -8.09 2.82
CA TYR A 100 20.94 -7.96 4.11
C TYR A 100 20.91 -9.29 4.86
N LYS A 101 20.47 -10.38 4.20
CA LYS A 101 20.45 -11.72 4.80
C LYS A 101 21.84 -12.13 5.30
N GLY A 102 22.87 -11.91 4.49
CA GLY A 102 24.26 -12.21 4.88
C GLY A 102 24.73 -11.46 6.13
N LEU A 103 24.33 -10.20 6.29
CA LEU A 103 24.65 -9.40 7.48
C LEU A 103 23.94 -9.91 8.73
N ILE A 104 22.65 -10.25 8.62
CA ILE A 104 21.88 -10.81 9.74
C ILE A 104 22.47 -12.14 10.21
N GLU A 105 22.87 -13.03 9.29
CA GLU A 105 23.48 -14.31 9.69
C GLU A 105 24.84 -14.12 10.38
N ARG A 106 25.65 -13.15 9.94
CA ARG A 106 26.88 -12.77 10.64
C ARG A 106 26.60 -12.19 12.02
N ALA A 107 25.58 -11.34 12.14
CA ALA A 107 25.15 -10.77 13.41
C ALA A 107 24.77 -11.88 14.40
N ARG A 108 23.91 -12.82 13.99
CA ARG A 108 23.47 -13.97 14.78
C ARG A 108 24.62 -14.88 15.20
N ALA A 109 25.51 -15.23 14.27
CA ALA A 109 26.64 -16.11 14.55
C ALA A 109 27.60 -15.52 15.60
N ASN A 110 27.81 -14.20 15.57
CA ASN A 110 28.60 -13.49 16.58
C ASN A 110 27.82 -13.31 17.89
N ASN A 111 26.50 -13.05 17.84
CA ASN A 111 25.65 -12.91 19.02
C ASN A 111 25.64 -14.19 19.86
N ARG A 112 25.56 -15.36 19.21
CA ARG A 112 25.67 -16.67 19.88
C ARG A 112 27.00 -16.90 20.60
N GLN A 113 28.07 -16.25 20.13
CA GLN A 113 29.40 -16.32 20.73
C GLN A 113 29.65 -15.19 21.74
N GLY A 114 28.68 -14.28 21.95
CA GLY A 114 28.84 -13.12 22.82
C GLY A 114 29.79 -12.05 22.28
N TYR A 115 30.13 -12.09 20.99
CA TYR A 115 31.07 -11.12 20.41
C TYR A 115 30.39 -9.78 20.12
N PRO A 116 30.99 -8.64 20.54
CA PRO A 116 30.45 -7.30 20.26
C PRO A 116 30.25 -7.00 18.77
N LEU A 117 31.00 -7.69 17.90
CA LEU A 117 30.89 -7.57 16.45
C LEU A 117 29.50 -7.95 15.92
N GLY A 118 28.74 -8.78 16.66
CA GLY A 118 27.36 -9.11 16.31
C GLY A 118 26.46 -7.86 16.24
N GLY A 119 26.60 -6.96 17.21
CA GLY A 119 25.82 -5.72 17.24
C GLY A 119 26.19 -4.76 16.11
N ALA A 120 27.47 -4.74 15.70
CA ALA A 120 27.90 -3.96 14.55
C ALA A 120 27.28 -4.47 13.24
N TYR A 121 27.26 -5.78 13.00
CA TYR A 121 26.60 -6.36 11.83
C TYR A 121 25.09 -6.13 11.83
N LEU A 122 24.42 -6.23 13.00
CA LEU A 122 22.99 -5.93 13.09
C LEU A 122 22.71 -4.47 12.74
N ARG A 123 23.46 -3.52 13.32
CA ARG A 123 23.27 -2.08 13.02
C ARG A 123 23.44 -1.80 11.53
N TYR A 124 24.46 -2.38 10.89
CA TYR A 124 24.68 -2.21 9.46
C TYR A 124 23.57 -2.86 8.60
N ALA A 125 23.03 -4.01 9.04
CA ALA A 125 21.87 -4.63 8.39
C ALA A 125 20.61 -3.75 8.52
N ASN A 126 20.36 -3.22 9.71
CA ASN A 126 19.24 -2.32 9.99
C ASN A 126 19.37 -1.01 9.21
N GLU A 127 20.56 -0.43 9.13
CA GLU A 127 20.83 0.76 8.32
C GLU A 127 20.49 0.49 6.84
N LYS A 128 20.95 -0.64 6.30
CA LYS A 128 20.62 -1.06 4.92
C LYS A 128 19.11 -1.22 4.74
N MET A 129 18.42 -1.83 5.70
CA MET A 129 16.96 -2.01 5.65
C MET A 129 16.25 -0.64 5.66
N GLN A 130 16.55 0.21 6.64
CA GLN A 130 15.85 1.46 6.89
C GLN A 130 16.17 2.56 5.86
N GLN A 131 17.42 2.64 5.41
CA GLN A 131 17.86 3.73 4.52
C GLN A 131 17.79 3.35 3.04
N GLN A 132 17.73 2.05 2.69
CA GLN A 132 17.79 1.62 1.29
C GLN A 132 16.62 0.74 0.88
N MET A 133 16.30 -0.32 1.65
CA MET A 133 15.31 -1.31 1.23
C MET A 133 13.88 -0.83 1.47
N LEU A 134 13.53 -0.40 2.68
CA LEU A 134 12.17 0.08 2.98
C LEU A 134 11.81 1.33 2.18
N PRO A 135 12.68 2.34 2.00
CA PRO A 135 12.38 3.47 1.12
C PRO A 135 12.18 3.06 -0.34
N ALA A 136 12.95 2.09 -0.85
CA ALA A 136 12.75 1.58 -2.20
C ALA A 136 11.43 0.81 -2.34
N ALA A 137 11.07 -0.02 -1.35
CA ALA A 137 9.78 -0.72 -1.35
C ALA A 137 8.58 0.24 -1.21
N GLU A 138 8.73 1.31 -0.43
CA GLU A 138 7.70 2.36 -0.31
C GLU A 138 7.55 3.15 -1.62
N ASP A 139 8.65 3.47 -2.29
CA ASP A 139 8.63 4.11 -3.61
C ASP A 139 7.94 3.22 -4.65
N LEU A 140 8.24 1.92 -4.67
CA LEU A 140 7.53 0.95 -5.51
C LEU A 140 6.01 0.96 -5.24
N TYR A 141 5.61 0.88 -3.97
CA TYR A 141 4.19 0.93 -3.59
C TYR A 141 3.51 2.24 -4.04
N LYS A 142 4.15 3.40 -3.84
CA LYS A 142 3.61 4.70 -4.27
C LYS A 142 3.44 4.78 -5.78
N ARG A 143 4.39 4.23 -6.56
CA ARG A 143 4.31 4.19 -8.03
C ARG A 143 3.18 3.31 -8.51
N GLU A 144 3.06 2.09 -7.98
CA GLU A 144 1.98 1.18 -8.39
C GLU A 144 0.61 1.72 -7.97
N ASN A 145 0.50 2.41 -6.83
CA ASN A 145 -0.74 3.06 -6.44
C ASN A 145 -1.07 4.29 -7.33
N ALA A 146 -0.06 5.02 -7.79
CA ALA A 146 -0.25 6.10 -8.76
C ALA A 146 -0.71 5.55 -10.13
N ARG A 147 -0.15 4.42 -10.57
CA ARG A 147 -0.59 3.69 -11.78
C ARG A 147 -2.04 3.27 -11.65
N LEU A 148 -2.40 2.60 -10.56
CA LEU A 148 -3.79 2.21 -10.28
C LEU A 148 -4.74 3.42 -10.32
N SER A 149 -4.34 4.54 -9.72
CA SER A 149 -5.14 5.77 -9.73
C SER A 149 -5.30 6.36 -11.13
N ALA A 150 -4.27 6.26 -11.99
CA ALA A 150 -4.32 6.69 -13.38
C ALA A 150 -5.24 5.80 -14.23
N ASP A 151 -5.17 4.46 -14.09
CA ASP A 151 -6.04 3.54 -14.83
C ASP A 151 -7.53 3.77 -14.49
N TYR A 152 -7.83 4.03 -13.21
CA TYR A 152 -9.17 4.48 -12.80
C TYR A 152 -9.57 5.83 -13.41
N ALA A 153 -8.63 6.77 -13.57
CA ALA A 153 -8.91 8.07 -14.17
C ALA A 153 -9.22 7.96 -15.66
N ASP A 154 -8.56 7.03 -16.37
CA ASP A 154 -8.76 6.78 -17.80
C ASP A 154 -10.02 5.95 -18.08
N ALA A 155 -10.45 5.09 -17.15
CA ALA A 155 -11.67 4.29 -17.28
C ALA A 155 -12.99 5.08 -17.02
N LYS A 156 -12.93 6.20 -16.27
CA LYS A 156 -14.11 6.99 -15.81
C LYS A 156 -14.70 8.07 -16.73
N PRO A 157 -14.02 8.69 -17.73
CA PRO A 157 -14.55 9.84 -18.46
C PRO A 157 -15.87 9.52 -19.18
N TYR A 158 -16.70 10.51 -19.56
CA TYR A 158 -17.86 10.28 -20.44
C TYR A 158 -17.43 10.23 -21.91
N PRO A 159 -18.03 9.38 -22.78
CA PRO A 159 -17.62 9.26 -24.18
C PRO A 159 -18.24 10.41 -25.00
N TRP A 160 -17.85 11.64 -24.69
CA TRP A 160 -18.47 12.86 -25.22
C TRP A 160 -18.41 12.95 -26.75
N ALA A 161 -17.31 12.50 -27.35
CA ALA A 161 -17.18 12.46 -28.80
C ALA A 161 -18.20 11.51 -29.45
N ALA A 162 -18.36 10.29 -28.91
CA ALA A 162 -19.40 9.37 -29.35
C ALA A 162 -20.80 9.95 -29.14
N ILE A 163 -21.11 10.47 -27.93
CA ILE A 163 -22.42 11.07 -27.64
C ILE A 163 -22.73 12.20 -28.62
N GLY A 164 -21.80 13.13 -28.82
CA GLY A 164 -21.96 14.26 -29.73
C GLY A 164 -22.19 13.81 -31.17
N LEU A 165 -21.41 12.84 -31.67
CA LEU A 165 -21.61 12.27 -33.00
C LEU A 165 -22.93 11.52 -33.14
N GLY A 166 -23.42 10.88 -32.08
CA GLY A 166 -24.73 10.21 -32.05
C GLY A 166 -25.88 11.21 -32.12
N VAL A 167 -25.80 12.30 -31.35
CA VAL A 167 -26.76 13.41 -31.40
C VAL A 167 -26.76 14.06 -32.79
N LEU A 168 -25.57 14.32 -33.37
CA LEU A 168 -25.46 14.85 -34.73
C LEU A 168 -26.05 13.91 -35.79
N ALA A 169 -25.83 12.60 -35.65
CA ALA A 169 -26.41 11.61 -36.55
C ALA A 169 -27.95 11.59 -36.47
N LEU A 170 -28.53 11.65 -35.27
CA LEU A 170 -29.98 11.77 -35.07
C LEU A 170 -30.53 13.08 -35.66
N GLY A 171 -29.81 14.19 -35.46
CA GLY A 171 -30.17 15.49 -36.05
C GLY A 171 -30.15 15.45 -37.59
N GLY A 172 -29.15 14.80 -38.18
CA GLY A 172 -29.06 14.59 -39.63
C GLY A 172 -30.19 13.72 -40.18
N LEU A 173 -30.53 12.63 -39.50
CA LEU A 173 -31.67 11.76 -39.86
C LEU A 173 -33.00 12.51 -39.77
N PHE A 174 -33.20 13.29 -38.71
CA PHE A 174 -34.38 14.13 -38.55
C PHE A 174 -34.48 15.19 -39.67
N TRP A 175 -33.38 15.83 -40.02
CA TRP A 175 -33.35 16.79 -41.13
C TRP A 175 -33.66 16.14 -42.48
N ALA A 176 -33.11 14.93 -42.74
CA ALA A 176 -33.41 14.17 -43.95
C ALA A 176 -34.89 13.78 -44.02
N GLN A 177 -35.48 13.31 -42.91
CA GLN A 177 -36.91 13.01 -42.82
C GLN A 177 -37.76 14.26 -43.10
N ARG A 178 -37.42 15.40 -42.48
CA ARG A 178 -38.11 16.69 -42.71
C ARG A 178 -38.02 17.14 -44.17
N ARG A 179 -36.85 17.01 -44.80
CA ARG A 179 -36.66 17.36 -46.21
C ARG A 179 -37.45 16.47 -47.16
N HIS A 180 -37.50 15.16 -46.91
CA HIS A 180 -38.32 14.24 -47.69
C HIS A 180 -39.82 14.54 -47.54
N TYR A 181 -40.27 14.81 -46.32
CA TYR A 181 -41.64 15.21 -46.05
C TYR A 181 -42.04 16.45 -46.88
N HIS A 182 -41.24 17.53 -46.82
CA HIS A 182 -41.52 18.76 -47.56
C HIS A 182 -41.39 18.63 -49.08
N ARG A 183 -40.53 17.74 -49.61
CA ARG A 183 -40.33 17.60 -51.06
C ARG A 183 -41.23 16.58 -51.75
N THR A 184 -41.66 15.55 -51.03
CA THR A 184 -42.36 14.40 -51.66
C THR A 184 -43.71 14.08 -51.05
N ASN A 185 -44.17 14.80 -50.01
CA ASN A 185 -45.41 14.53 -49.27
C ASN A 185 -45.59 13.08 -48.78
N ARG A 186 -44.55 12.24 -48.84
CA ARG A 186 -44.54 10.90 -48.25
C ARG A 186 -44.29 11.04 -46.75
N VAL A 187 -45.26 10.58 -45.97
CA VAL A 187 -45.35 10.85 -44.53
C VAL A 187 -44.25 10.12 -43.73
N LEU A 188 -43.95 8.85 -44.05
CA LEU A 188 -42.93 8.06 -43.35
C LEU A 188 -42.21 7.09 -44.30
N ASN A 189 -40.88 7.22 -44.41
CA ASN A 189 -40.03 6.20 -45.03
C ASN A 189 -39.60 5.20 -43.95
N GLN A 190 -40.05 3.95 -44.06
CA GLN A 190 -39.77 2.90 -43.09
C GLN A 190 -38.27 2.69 -42.83
N GLY A 191 -37.41 2.84 -43.85
CA GLY A 191 -35.96 2.72 -43.68
C GLY A 191 -35.34 3.84 -42.85
N LEU A 192 -35.80 5.08 -43.02
CA LEU A 192 -35.35 6.22 -42.20
C LEU A 192 -35.85 6.12 -40.77
N VAL A 193 -37.08 5.65 -40.56
CA VAL A 193 -37.63 5.43 -39.21
C VAL A 193 -36.85 4.33 -38.50
N ALA A 194 -36.58 3.21 -39.18
CA ALA A 194 -35.77 2.13 -38.63
C ALA A 194 -34.34 2.59 -38.29
N ALA A 195 -33.70 3.38 -39.15
CA ALA A 195 -32.37 3.92 -38.90
C ALA A 195 -32.33 4.89 -37.70
N THR A 196 -33.33 5.78 -37.57
CA THR A 196 -33.46 6.68 -36.42
C THR A 196 -33.71 5.90 -35.13
N ALA A 197 -34.62 4.93 -35.14
CA ALA A 197 -34.90 4.08 -33.99
C ALA A 197 -33.66 3.29 -33.55
N ALA A 198 -32.96 2.65 -34.49
CA ALA A 198 -31.73 1.92 -34.20
C ALA A 198 -30.64 2.85 -33.63
N SER A 199 -30.44 4.04 -34.23
CA SER A 199 -29.46 5.02 -33.74
C SER A 199 -29.80 5.53 -32.34
N ALA A 200 -31.09 5.75 -32.05
CA ALA A 200 -31.56 6.17 -30.74
C ALA A 200 -31.34 5.08 -29.69
N VAL A 201 -31.63 3.82 -30.02
CA VAL A 201 -31.38 2.67 -29.12
C VAL A 201 -29.89 2.52 -28.83
N VAL A 202 -29.01 2.60 -29.83
CA VAL A 202 -27.55 2.51 -29.63
C VAL A 202 -27.02 3.68 -28.78
N LEU A 203 -27.52 4.90 -29.02
CA LEU A 203 -27.13 6.06 -28.22
C LEU A 203 -27.62 5.95 -26.77
N LEU A 204 -28.86 5.50 -26.58
CA LEU A 204 -29.43 5.25 -25.25
C LEU A 204 -28.62 4.17 -24.51
N TRP A 205 -28.34 3.06 -25.18
CA TRP A 205 -27.50 1.99 -24.64
C TRP A 205 -26.13 2.50 -24.22
N LEU A 206 -25.49 3.32 -25.07
CA LEU A 206 -24.19 3.92 -24.77
C LEU A 206 -24.24 4.84 -23.54
N VAL A 207 -25.25 5.69 -23.44
CA VAL A 207 -25.39 6.60 -22.29
C VAL A 207 -25.65 5.81 -21.01
N VAL A 208 -26.66 4.93 -21.01
CA VAL A 208 -27.07 4.15 -19.83
C VAL A 208 -25.97 3.19 -19.40
N GLY A 209 -25.44 2.40 -20.32
CA GLY A 209 -24.37 1.44 -20.04
C GLY A 209 -23.13 2.13 -19.49
N HIS A 210 -22.79 3.31 -20.02
CA HIS A 210 -21.67 4.08 -19.50
C HIS A 210 -21.93 4.68 -18.11
N SER A 211 -23.14 5.20 -17.86
CA SER A 211 -23.51 5.68 -16.52
C SER A 211 -23.41 4.57 -15.47
N VAL A 212 -23.86 3.36 -15.80
CA VAL A 212 -23.76 2.18 -14.91
C VAL A 212 -22.30 1.79 -14.68
N ALA A 213 -21.49 1.68 -15.74
CA ALA A 213 -20.07 1.32 -15.62
C ALA A 213 -19.29 2.34 -14.77
N ARG A 214 -19.53 3.64 -14.99
CA ARG A 214 -18.91 4.72 -14.22
C ARG A 214 -19.34 4.70 -12.75
N ALA A 215 -20.62 4.47 -12.47
CA ALA A 215 -21.10 4.33 -11.10
C ALA A 215 -20.43 3.15 -10.40
N GLY A 216 -20.29 2.01 -11.09
CA GLY A 216 -19.57 0.83 -10.58
C GLY A 216 -18.09 1.11 -10.29
N LEU A 217 -17.37 1.75 -11.22
CA LEU A 217 -15.96 2.13 -11.01
C LEU A 217 -15.78 3.16 -9.89
N ASN A 218 -16.70 4.13 -9.76
CA ASN A 218 -16.62 5.11 -8.68
C ASN A 218 -16.87 4.45 -7.32
N SER A 219 -17.90 3.59 -7.24
CA SER A 219 -18.20 2.82 -6.04
C SER A 219 -17.04 1.91 -5.65
N SER A 220 -16.45 1.18 -6.60
CA SER A 220 -15.28 0.31 -6.41
C SER A 220 -14.07 1.09 -5.87
N TYR A 221 -13.79 2.26 -6.44
CA TYR A 221 -12.69 3.09 -5.97
C TYR A 221 -12.95 3.65 -4.57
N GLU A 222 -14.15 4.20 -4.32
CA GLU A 222 -14.49 4.85 -3.05
C GLU A 222 -14.54 3.88 -1.87
N HIS A 223 -15.13 2.70 -2.06
CA HIS A 223 -15.39 1.75 -0.97
C HIS A 223 -14.29 0.66 -0.87
N GLY A 224 -13.60 0.36 -1.98
CA GLY A 224 -12.55 -0.67 -2.03
C GLY A 224 -11.13 -0.10 -2.02
N VAL A 225 -10.74 0.58 -3.09
CA VAL A 225 -9.34 1.00 -3.29
C VAL A 225 -8.89 2.05 -2.29
N ARG A 226 -9.73 3.06 -2.05
CA ARG A 226 -9.40 4.16 -1.13
C ARG A 226 -9.22 3.66 0.30
N SER A 227 -10.10 2.78 0.78
CA SER A 227 -10.01 2.21 2.13
C SER A 227 -8.77 1.33 2.28
N LEU A 228 -8.45 0.51 1.27
CA LEU A 228 -7.22 -0.29 1.24
C LEU A 228 -5.96 0.58 1.27
N ASN A 229 -5.88 1.63 0.45
CA ASN A 229 -4.73 2.53 0.44
C ASN A 229 -4.48 3.19 1.80
N VAL A 230 -5.54 3.68 2.46
CA VAL A 230 -5.42 4.27 3.80
C VAL A 230 -4.94 3.23 4.81
N LEU A 231 -5.41 1.99 4.70
CA LEU A 231 -4.98 0.91 5.59
C LEU A 231 -3.53 0.48 5.33
N HIS A 232 -3.09 0.44 4.08
CA HIS A 232 -1.69 0.18 3.71
C HIS A 232 -0.76 1.29 4.21
N ASP A 233 -1.14 2.56 4.05
CA ASP A 233 -0.37 3.70 4.55
C ASP A 233 -0.27 3.66 6.10
N ALA A 234 -1.38 3.37 6.78
CA ALA A 234 -1.40 3.16 8.22
C ALA A 234 -0.48 2.00 8.63
N ARG A 235 -0.51 0.89 7.90
CA ARG A 235 0.35 -0.27 8.16
C ARG A 235 1.82 0.06 7.96
N ILE A 236 2.19 0.77 6.90
CA ILE A 236 3.56 1.25 6.67
C ILE A 236 4.02 2.11 7.85
N ALA A 237 3.20 3.06 8.30
CA ALA A 237 3.53 3.88 9.48
C ALA A 237 3.71 3.04 10.76
N SER A 238 2.86 2.04 10.98
CA SER A 238 3.00 1.10 12.10
C SER A 238 4.33 0.32 12.04
N LEU A 239 4.70 -0.17 10.86
CA LEU A 239 5.94 -0.92 10.65
C LEU A 239 7.19 -0.03 10.84
N LYS A 240 7.16 1.22 10.38
CA LYS A 240 8.23 2.19 10.64
C LYS A 240 8.38 2.49 12.13
N ALA A 241 7.28 2.80 12.81
CA ALA A 241 7.28 2.99 14.25
C ALA A 241 7.85 1.76 14.97
N ARG A 242 7.46 0.53 14.60
CA ARG A 242 7.99 -0.69 15.22
C ARG A 242 9.48 -0.89 14.96
N GLY A 243 9.94 -0.58 13.76
CA GLY A 243 11.37 -0.57 13.43
C GLY A 243 12.15 0.41 14.29
N ASN A 244 11.63 1.62 14.46
CA ASN A 244 12.22 2.68 15.28
C ASN A 244 12.23 2.32 16.77
N GLU A 245 11.16 1.75 17.32
CA GLU A 245 11.12 1.27 18.70
C GLU A 245 12.25 0.26 18.98
N ASN A 246 12.42 -0.76 18.14
CA ASN A 246 13.52 -1.71 18.30
C ASN A 246 14.89 -1.04 18.20
N LEU A 247 15.02 -0.03 17.32
CA LEU A 247 16.28 0.67 17.13
C LEU A 247 16.67 1.54 18.32
N THR A 248 15.72 2.05 19.12
CA THR A 248 16.05 2.72 20.40
C THR A 248 16.88 1.80 21.31
N LEU A 249 16.51 0.52 21.42
CA LEU A 249 17.20 -0.46 22.27
C LEU A 249 18.48 -1.03 21.65
N VAL A 250 18.59 -1.04 20.33
CA VAL A 250 19.79 -1.48 19.59
C VAL A 250 20.86 -0.38 19.57
N SER A 251 20.46 0.88 19.36
CA SER A 251 21.36 2.03 19.33
C SER A 251 21.78 2.48 20.73
N ARG A 252 20.92 2.26 21.74
CA ARG A 252 21.13 2.66 23.13
C ARG A 252 21.48 4.14 23.28
N GLY A 253 20.75 5.01 22.56
CA GLY A 253 20.97 6.45 22.61
C GLY A 253 22.20 6.95 21.84
N ALA A 254 22.88 6.11 21.06
CA ALA A 254 24.05 6.52 20.27
C ALA A 254 23.72 7.49 19.12
N GLU A 255 22.48 7.46 18.64
CA GLU A 255 21.99 8.29 17.53
C GLU A 255 21.00 9.32 18.09
N THR A 256 21.35 10.60 18.01
CA THR A 256 20.55 11.68 18.60
C THR A 256 20.12 12.71 17.57
N LYS A 257 18.97 13.33 17.79
CA LYS A 257 18.44 14.42 16.99
C LYS A 257 18.28 15.67 17.84
N GLN A 258 18.84 16.78 17.37
CA GLN A 258 18.57 18.09 17.96
C GLN A 258 17.18 18.57 17.52
N VAL A 259 16.25 18.66 18.47
CA VAL A 259 14.85 19.05 18.21
C VAL A 259 14.63 20.54 18.47
N SER A 260 15.41 21.13 19.39
CA SER A 260 15.46 22.57 19.61
C SER A 260 16.87 23.02 20.02
N ALA A 261 17.06 24.31 20.28
CA ALA A 261 18.34 24.84 20.74
C ALA A 261 18.83 24.18 22.06
N THR A 262 17.92 23.65 22.87
CA THR A 262 18.21 23.09 24.20
C THR A 262 17.78 21.64 24.37
N GLU A 263 17.16 21.04 23.35
CA GLU A 263 16.57 19.70 23.44
C GLU A 263 17.19 18.78 22.40
N VAL A 264 17.76 17.68 22.91
CA VAL A 264 18.30 16.57 22.13
C VAL A 264 17.53 15.33 22.53
N MET A 265 17.00 14.62 21.54
CA MET A 265 16.26 13.37 21.74
C MET A 265 16.99 12.22 21.06
N ASP A 266 16.73 10.99 21.48
CA ASP A 266 17.09 9.82 20.67
C ASP A 266 16.42 9.94 19.29
N LEU A 267 17.20 9.71 18.22
CA LEU A 267 16.71 9.85 16.85
C LEU A 267 15.54 8.90 16.56
N TYR A 268 15.65 7.66 17.02
CA TYR A 268 14.65 6.63 16.75
C TYR A 268 13.39 6.83 17.59
N ASP A 269 13.52 7.31 18.84
CA ASP A 269 12.33 7.71 19.62
C ASP A 269 11.60 8.89 18.96
N TYR A 270 12.33 9.88 18.46
CA TYR A 270 11.72 10.99 17.71
C TYR A 270 10.96 10.47 16.48
N ASP A 271 11.59 9.62 15.67
CA ASP A 271 10.98 9.10 14.44
C ASP A 271 9.80 8.16 14.76
N PHE A 272 9.87 7.34 15.82
CA PHE A 272 8.75 6.58 16.36
C PHE A 272 7.55 7.48 16.64
N GLN A 273 7.76 8.63 17.31
CA GLN A 273 6.68 9.55 17.63
C GLN A 273 6.05 10.17 16.37
N GLN A 274 6.83 10.42 15.31
CA GLN A 274 6.28 10.92 14.04
C GLN A 274 5.47 9.86 13.30
N ASP A 275 5.99 8.63 13.24
CA ASP A 275 5.30 7.51 12.63
C ASP A 275 4.02 7.17 13.39
N MET A 276 4.03 7.25 14.73
CA MET A 276 2.84 7.05 15.57
C MET A 276 1.77 8.12 15.32
N LYS A 277 2.15 9.38 15.06
CA LYS A 277 1.21 10.43 14.64
C LYS A 277 0.60 10.10 13.28
N THR A 278 1.42 9.62 12.34
CA THR A 278 0.97 9.21 11.00
C THR A 278 0.00 8.03 11.09
N LEU A 279 0.34 7.00 11.87
CA LEU A 279 -0.51 5.85 12.15
C LEU A 279 -1.84 6.27 12.79
N THR A 280 -1.82 7.15 13.79
CA THR A 280 -3.03 7.65 14.46
C THR A 280 -3.96 8.34 13.46
N LYS A 281 -3.42 9.20 12.58
CA LYS A 281 -4.20 9.86 11.54
C LYS A 281 -4.73 8.86 10.51
N GLY A 282 -3.91 7.91 10.07
CA GLY A 282 -4.29 6.87 9.11
C GLY A 282 -5.42 5.98 9.62
N LEU A 283 -5.34 5.52 10.87
CA LEU A 283 -6.39 4.70 11.49
C LEU A 283 -7.70 5.49 11.69
N ALA A 284 -7.63 6.78 12.05
CA ALA A 284 -8.81 7.62 12.14
C ALA A 284 -9.48 7.84 10.76
N LEU A 285 -8.69 7.99 9.70
CA LEU A 285 -9.20 8.04 8.33
C LEU A 285 -9.82 6.69 7.92
N ALA A 286 -9.18 5.57 8.25
CA ALA A 286 -9.70 4.23 7.98
C ALA A 286 -11.04 3.99 8.70
N GLU A 287 -11.18 4.46 9.94
CA GLU A 287 -12.43 4.35 10.70
C GLU A 287 -13.57 5.13 10.03
N GLY A 288 -13.28 6.31 9.48
CA GLY A 288 -14.24 7.10 8.71
C GLY A 288 -14.62 6.52 7.34
N LEU A 289 -13.78 5.62 6.79
CA LEU A 289 -14.01 4.94 5.51
C LEU A 289 -14.56 3.52 5.66
N ALA A 290 -14.61 2.98 6.87
CA ALA A 290 -15.13 1.63 7.10
C ALA A 290 -16.67 1.67 7.04
N ASP A 291 -17.25 1.00 6.04
CA ASP A 291 -18.69 1.11 5.76
C ASP A 291 -19.53 0.07 6.53
N ASP A 292 -18.95 -1.08 6.87
CA ASP A 292 -19.66 -2.21 7.50
C ASP A 292 -19.00 -2.69 8.80
N THR A 293 -19.65 -3.62 9.50
CA THR A 293 -19.11 -4.19 10.74
C THR A 293 -17.83 -5.00 10.50
N ALA A 294 -17.68 -5.60 9.31
CA ALA A 294 -16.52 -6.41 8.96
C ALA A 294 -15.24 -5.55 8.84
N GLY A 295 -15.34 -4.31 8.35
CA GLY A 295 -14.24 -3.34 8.32
C GLY A 295 -14.09 -2.54 9.61
N LYS A 296 -15.20 -2.09 10.22
CA LYS A 296 -15.16 -1.25 11.44
C LYS A 296 -14.51 -1.97 12.62
N LYS A 297 -14.79 -3.26 12.82
CA LYS A 297 -14.31 -4.01 13.99
C LYS A 297 -12.78 -4.20 13.97
N PRO A 298 -12.13 -4.65 12.89
CA PRO A 298 -10.67 -4.71 12.80
C PRO A 298 -10.00 -3.34 12.94
N VAL A 299 -10.54 -2.28 12.32
CA VAL A 299 -9.96 -0.93 12.44
C VAL A 299 -10.06 -0.39 13.87
N ALA A 300 -11.19 -0.63 14.55
CA ALA A 300 -11.34 -0.27 15.96
C ALA A 300 -10.37 -1.06 16.86
N ALA A 301 -10.19 -2.35 16.59
CA ALA A 301 -9.22 -3.19 17.31
C ALA A 301 -7.78 -2.71 17.08
N ALA A 302 -7.41 -2.40 15.84
CA ALA A 302 -6.10 -1.84 15.49
C ALA A 302 -5.86 -0.48 16.19
N THR A 303 -6.87 0.39 16.23
CA THR A 303 -6.82 1.66 16.96
C THR A 303 -6.65 1.47 18.47
N ALA A 304 -7.35 0.50 19.06
CA ALA A 304 -7.20 0.18 20.47
C ALA A 304 -5.79 -0.37 20.78
N ASN A 305 -5.30 -1.32 19.97
CA ASN A 305 -3.97 -1.90 20.12
C ASN A 305 -2.86 -0.87 19.92
N MET A 306 -3.00 0.05 18.97
CA MET A 306 -2.07 1.16 18.78
C MET A 306 -1.99 2.06 20.01
N LYS A 307 -3.13 2.38 20.65
CA LYS A 307 -3.14 3.18 21.88
C LYS A 307 -2.45 2.46 23.04
N VAL A 308 -2.69 1.15 23.18
CA VAL A 308 -1.99 0.32 24.19
C VAL A 308 -0.50 0.28 23.89
N TRP A 309 -0.11 0.09 22.63
CA TRP A 309 1.29 0.09 22.22
C TRP A 309 1.98 1.40 22.56
N LYS A 310 1.36 2.54 22.22
CA LYS A 310 1.90 3.88 22.56
C LYS A 310 2.12 4.05 24.07
N SER A 311 1.19 3.55 24.90
CA SER A 311 1.35 3.57 26.37
C SER A 311 2.50 2.69 26.83
N ARG A 312 2.57 1.44 26.35
CA ARG A 312 3.64 0.48 26.71
C ARG A 312 5.01 0.95 26.25
N HIS A 313 5.10 1.59 25.09
CA HIS A 313 6.31 2.21 24.59
C HIS A 313 6.81 3.31 25.54
N GLN A 314 5.91 4.15 26.05
CA GLN A 314 6.28 5.21 26.99
C GLN A 314 6.79 4.64 28.32
N GLU A 315 6.23 3.52 28.80
CA GLU A 315 6.78 2.79 29.95
C GLU A 315 8.20 2.27 29.66
N ALA A 316 8.42 1.70 28.46
CA ALA A 316 9.75 1.22 28.05
C ALA A 316 10.77 2.37 27.97
N ARG A 317 10.39 3.53 27.41
CA ARG A 317 11.24 4.73 27.37
C ARG A 317 11.56 5.24 28.76
N THR A 318 10.58 5.29 29.66
CA THR A 318 10.81 5.72 31.05
C THR A 318 11.83 4.84 31.75
N ALA A 319 11.76 3.51 31.53
CA ALA A 319 12.76 2.59 32.06
C ALA A 319 14.16 2.85 31.45
N ASP A 320 14.25 2.98 30.13
CA ASP A 320 15.51 3.23 29.41
C ASP A 320 16.16 4.57 29.83
N ASP A 321 15.38 5.64 29.89
CA ASP A 321 15.83 6.99 30.29
C ASP A 321 16.29 7.03 31.76
N SER A 322 15.79 6.13 32.60
CA SER A 322 16.23 5.97 34.00
C SER A 322 17.50 5.10 34.15
N GLY A 323 18.01 4.54 33.06
CA GLY A 323 19.16 3.63 33.02
C GLY A 323 18.82 2.15 33.22
N ASP A 324 17.53 1.80 33.37
CA ASP A 324 17.07 0.41 33.46
C ASP A 324 16.87 -0.20 32.06
N TYR A 325 17.99 -0.51 31.41
CA TYR A 325 17.98 -1.13 30.07
C TYR A 325 17.26 -2.49 30.06
N GLN A 326 17.41 -3.30 31.11
CA GLN A 326 16.77 -4.62 31.15
C GLN A 326 15.25 -4.49 31.32
N GLY A 327 14.79 -3.53 32.14
CA GLY A 327 13.37 -3.19 32.26
C GLY A 327 12.79 -2.71 30.92
N ALA A 328 13.50 -1.81 30.22
CA ALA A 328 13.10 -1.37 28.88
C ALA A 328 13.03 -2.54 27.88
N LEU A 329 14.02 -3.43 27.90
CA LEU A 329 14.06 -4.63 27.05
C LEU A 329 12.87 -5.56 27.31
N ASN A 330 12.57 -5.83 28.58
CA ASN A 330 11.43 -6.66 28.98
C ASN A 330 10.09 -6.03 28.52
N LYS A 331 10.00 -4.70 28.52
CA LYS A 331 8.82 -3.97 28.03
C LYS A 331 8.65 -3.96 26.52
N VAL A 332 9.66 -4.33 25.75
CA VAL A 332 9.56 -4.41 24.27
C VAL A 332 9.47 -5.85 23.78
N ILE A 333 10.32 -6.75 24.32
CA ILE A 333 10.44 -8.15 23.84
C ILE A 333 10.29 -9.22 24.95
N GLY A 334 9.90 -8.82 26.16
CA GLY A 334 9.79 -9.73 27.32
C GLY A 334 8.64 -10.72 27.23
N SER A 335 8.36 -11.36 28.36
CA SER A 335 7.28 -12.34 28.50
C SER A 335 5.92 -11.66 28.67
N ALA A 336 4.82 -12.41 28.55
CA ALA A 336 3.48 -11.84 28.74
C ALA A 336 3.26 -11.17 30.12
N ALA A 337 4.01 -11.59 31.14
CA ALA A 337 3.98 -10.95 32.46
C ALA A 337 4.52 -9.51 32.42
N ASP A 338 5.45 -9.23 31.51
CA ASP A 338 6.09 -7.92 31.34
C ASP A 338 5.21 -6.94 30.56
N LYS A 339 4.17 -7.45 29.89
CA LYS A 339 3.27 -6.74 28.97
C LYS A 339 4.05 -6.05 27.85
N PRO A 340 4.79 -6.81 27.02
CA PRO A 340 5.67 -6.24 26.01
C PRO A 340 4.88 -5.54 24.90
N THR A 341 5.49 -4.55 24.25
CA THR A 341 4.88 -3.90 23.08
C THR A 341 4.61 -4.89 21.94
N GLY A 342 5.40 -5.97 21.85
CA GLY A 342 5.21 -7.05 20.88
C GLY A 342 3.80 -7.67 20.85
N GLU A 343 3.14 -7.81 22.00
CA GLU A 343 1.77 -8.38 22.09
C GLU A 343 0.72 -7.52 21.37
N CYS A 344 0.97 -6.22 21.19
CA CYS A 344 0.04 -5.32 20.51
C CYS A 344 -0.13 -5.66 19.03
N PHE A 345 0.72 -6.54 18.48
CA PHE A 345 0.73 -6.96 17.09
C PHE A 345 0.23 -8.39 16.87
N ASP A 346 0.01 -9.19 17.93
CA ASP A 346 -0.40 -10.59 17.79
C ASP A 346 -1.92 -10.75 17.56
N GLY A 347 -2.69 -9.66 17.67
CA GLY A 347 -4.16 -9.65 17.58
C GLY A 347 -4.76 -8.88 16.40
N VAL A 348 -3.97 -8.50 15.39
CA VAL A 348 -4.40 -7.69 14.23
C VAL A 348 -4.09 -8.37 12.91
#